data_AF-W4QAT6-F1
#
_entry.id   AF-W4QAT6-F1
#
_cell.length_a   1.000
_cell.length_b   1.000
_cell.length_c   1.000
_cell.angle_alpha   90.00
_cell.angle_beta   90.00
_cell.angle_gamma   90.00
#
_symmetry.space_group_name_H-M   'P 1'
#
loop_
_entity.id
_entity.type
_entity.pdbx_description
1 polymer ?
#
loop_
_entity_poly.entity_id
_entity_poly.type
_entity_poly.pdbx_seq_one_letter_code
_entity_poly.pdbx_strand_id
1 'polypeptide(L)'
;MWAMGLASGYPAGAKLTARLRQEQKLTRIEAERLVSFTNSSNPLFIFGAIAVGFFHDATLGLLLALSHYLGNIIVGLCMRFHGVNDEERQSLDSSTRSWKSALTLLHEERLRDGRPIGKLLGDAVQSSIRTLLMIGGFIILFSVLNSILSLIGITAMIAAIFSIILSIFQIPNTLSYPLISGLFEITLGAKLASETDATLFQQVIVTSFFLAFSGFSVQAQVASILAETDIRFKPFFIARFFHGVFAALFACLLWTPIYRNQTSSNEQSSVLAVFMSEHSAPWFSIMWNWLVQYGFIMTFFMLVLYLILLLKRVDQHI
;
A
#
# COMPACT_ATOMS: atom_id res chain seq x y z
N MET A 1 10.45 -6.68 -3.57
CA MET A 1 10.04 -5.27 -3.31
C MET A 1 8.55 -5.07 -3.45
N TRP A 2 7.96 -5.27 -4.64
CA TRP A 2 6.52 -5.04 -4.85
C TRP A 2 5.62 -5.90 -3.96
N ALA A 3 5.91 -7.20 -3.81
CA ALA A 3 5.17 -8.06 -2.88
C ALA A 3 5.21 -7.55 -1.42
N MET A 4 6.37 -7.04 -0.96
CA MET A 4 6.48 -6.45 0.38
C MET A 4 5.76 -5.10 0.48
N GLY A 5 5.82 -4.27 -0.56
CA GLY A 5 5.08 -3.00 -0.62
C GLY A 5 3.56 -3.19 -0.64
N LEU A 6 3.07 -4.20 -1.37
CA LEU A 6 1.65 -4.58 -1.36
C LEU A 6 1.21 -5.15 -0.02
N ALA A 7 2.01 -6.04 0.57
CA ALA A 7 1.65 -6.69 1.82
C ALA A 7 1.71 -5.73 3.02
N SER A 8 2.76 -4.92 3.12
CA SER A 8 3.01 -4.05 4.26
C SER A 8 2.42 -2.64 4.10
N GLY A 9 2.30 -2.15 2.86
CA GLY A 9 1.88 -0.79 2.56
C GLY A 9 2.95 0.26 2.88
N TYR A 10 2.53 1.52 2.99
CA TYR A 10 3.38 2.61 3.46
C TYR A 10 3.56 2.58 5.00
N PRO A 11 4.70 3.08 5.52
CA PRO A 11 5.87 3.60 4.80
C PRO A 11 6.96 2.51 4.56
N ALA A 12 6.60 1.22 4.64
CA ALA A 12 7.57 0.13 4.56
C ALA A 12 8.32 0.07 3.21
N GLY A 13 7.63 0.36 2.11
CA GLY A 13 8.24 0.45 0.76
C GLY A 13 9.33 1.52 0.69
N ALA A 14 9.10 2.69 1.29
CA ALA A 14 10.09 3.76 1.39
C ALA A 14 11.29 3.35 2.24
N LYS A 15 11.06 2.73 3.39
CA LYS A 15 12.14 2.26 4.27
C LYS A 15 13.07 1.26 3.58
N LEU A 16 12.49 0.30 2.87
CA LEU A 16 13.27 -0.71 2.16
C LEU A 16 14.00 -0.14 0.94
N THR A 17 13.39 0.82 0.24
CA THR A 17 14.05 1.54 -0.87
C THR A 17 15.21 2.40 -0.37
N ALA A 18 15.03 3.14 0.72
CA ALA A 18 16.06 3.94 1.36
C ALA A 18 17.24 3.06 1.81
N ARG A 19 16.96 1.91 2.43
CA ARG A 19 17.99 0.94 2.81
C ARG A 19 18.80 0.44 1.62
N LEU A 20 18.14 0.03 0.53
CA LEU A 20 18.84 -0.43 -0.68
C LEU A 20 19.68 0.68 -1.31
N ARG A 21 19.23 1.94 -1.23
CA ARG A 21 20.02 3.09 -1.67
C ARG A 21 21.25 3.32 -0.80
N GLN A 22 21.11 3.25 0.53
CA GLN A 22 22.23 3.37 1.48
C GLN A 22 23.25 2.23 1.32
N GLU A 23 22.78 1.02 1.02
CA GLU A 23 23.62 -0.15 0.68
C GLU A 23 24.23 -0.06 -0.74
N GLN A 24 24.04 1.05 -1.46
CA GLN A 24 24.51 1.27 -2.85
C GLN A 24 24.05 0.20 -3.85
N LYS A 25 22.97 -0.52 -3.53
CA LYS A 25 22.35 -1.54 -4.41
C LYS A 25 21.44 -0.94 -5.47
N LEU A 26 21.12 0.35 -5.35
CA LEU A 26 20.29 1.10 -6.30
C LEU A 26 20.98 2.42 -6.62
N THR A 27 20.93 2.82 -7.89
CA THR A 27 21.17 4.21 -8.27
C THR A 27 20.07 5.11 -7.68
N ARG A 28 20.32 6.41 -7.63
CA ARG A 28 19.35 7.39 -7.15
C ARG A 28 18.06 7.36 -7.97
N ILE A 29 18.17 7.28 -9.29
CA ILE A 29 17.03 7.22 -10.21
C ILE A 29 16.22 5.94 -10.03
N GLU A 30 16.90 4.79 -9.88
CA GLU A 30 16.21 3.53 -9.59
C GLU A 30 15.47 3.58 -8.26
N ALA A 31 16.08 4.17 -7.22
CA ALA A 31 15.43 4.35 -5.93
C ALA A 31 14.20 5.27 -6.02
N GLU A 32 14.27 6.37 -6.80
CA GLU A 32 13.14 7.27 -7.05
C GLU A 32 11.97 6.58 -7.78
N ARG A 33 12.27 5.75 -8.77
CA ARG A 33 11.26 4.93 -9.46
C ARG A 33 10.66 3.89 -8.51
N LEU A 34 11.52 3.22 -7.74
CA LEU A 34 11.11 2.13 -6.85
C LEU A 34 10.23 2.63 -5.71
N VAL A 35 10.60 3.74 -5.05
CA VAL A 35 9.80 4.31 -3.95
C VAL A 35 8.43 4.78 -4.44
N SER A 36 8.37 5.29 -5.67
CA SER A 36 7.13 5.77 -6.30
C SER A 36 6.17 4.65 -6.67
N PHE A 37 6.64 3.42 -6.81
CA PHE A 37 5.81 2.26 -7.16
C PHE A 37 5.52 1.34 -5.97
N THR A 38 6.41 1.29 -4.97
CA THR A 38 6.32 0.33 -3.85
C THR A 38 5.62 0.87 -2.61
N ASN A 39 5.25 2.15 -2.59
CA ASN A 39 4.41 2.73 -1.55
C ASN A 39 2.98 2.85 -2.05
N SER A 40 2.07 2.09 -1.46
CA SER A 40 0.63 2.13 -1.74
C SER A 40 -0.10 1.61 -0.51
N SER A 41 -1.38 1.95 -0.34
CA SER A 41 -2.22 1.32 0.69
C SER A 41 -2.22 -0.21 0.53
N ASN A 42 -2.13 -0.93 1.64
CA ASN A 42 -2.20 -2.39 1.64
C ASN A 42 -3.67 -2.85 1.56
N PRO A 43 -3.95 -4.08 1.10
CA PRO A 43 -5.32 -4.57 0.96
C PRO A 43 -6.07 -4.58 2.29
N LEU A 44 -5.41 -4.93 3.40
CA LEU A 44 -6.06 -4.98 4.70
C LEU A 44 -6.67 -3.63 5.10
N PHE A 45 -5.98 -2.53 4.80
CA PHE A 45 -6.48 -1.18 5.02
C PHE A 45 -7.67 -0.86 4.10
N ILE A 46 -7.56 -1.17 2.80
CA ILE A 46 -8.62 -0.88 1.82
C ILE A 46 -9.90 -1.67 2.12
N PHE A 47 -9.80 -2.98 2.30
CA PHE A 47 -10.94 -3.85 2.56
C PHE A 47 -11.47 -3.68 3.99
N GLY A 48 -10.59 -3.71 4.98
CA GLY A 48 -10.96 -3.72 6.40
C GLY A 48 -11.39 -2.34 6.90
N ALA A 49 -10.48 -1.36 6.86
CA ALA A 49 -10.75 -0.05 7.45
C ALA A 49 -11.69 0.80 6.57
N ILE A 50 -11.41 0.89 5.28
CA ILE A 50 -12.18 1.78 4.40
C ILE A 50 -13.53 1.17 4.05
N ALA A 51 -13.54 0.04 3.32
CA ALA A 51 -14.78 -0.53 2.79
C ALA A 51 -15.72 -1.05 3.88
N VAL A 52 -15.24 -1.93 4.78
CA VAL A 52 -16.07 -2.50 5.85
C VAL A 52 -16.20 -1.54 7.04
N GLY A 53 -15.09 -0.93 7.46
CA GLY A 53 -15.04 -0.12 8.68
C GLY A 53 -15.80 1.21 8.58
N PHE A 54 -15.59 1.97 7.50
CA PHE A 54 -16.20 3.30 7.34
C PHE A 54 -17.42 3.32 6.42
N PHE A 55 -17.36 2.59 5.31
CA PHE A 55 -18.46 2.55 4.34
C PHE A 55 -19.49 1.45 4.63
N HIS A 56 -19.20 0.53 5.54
CA HIS A 56 -20.05 -0.62 5.86
C HIS A 56 -20.48 -1.45 4.64
N ASP A 57 -19.66 -1.47 3.58
CA ASP A 57 -19.93 -2.18 2.34
C ASP A 57 -18.66 -2.89 1.85
N ALA A 58 -18.60 -4.21 2.08
CA ALA A 58 -17.47 -5.03 1.67
C ALA A 58 -17.29 -5.11 0.14
N THR A 59 -18.35 -4.88 -0.64
CA THR A 59 -18.30 -4.90 -2.12
C THR A 59 -17.41 -3.78 -2.66
N LEU A 60 -17.34 -2.65 -1.95
CA LEU A 60 -16.46 -1.53 -2.30
C LEU A 60 -14.97 -1.89 -2.18
N GLY A 61 -14.62 -2.87 -1.34
CA GLY A 61 -13.24 -3.27 -1.13
C GLY A 61 -12.55 -3.69 -2.42
N LEU A 62 -13.25 -4.49 -3.24
CA LEU A 62 -12.71 -4.94 -4.53
C LEU A 62 -12.57 -3.79 -5.53
N LEU A 63 -13.60 -2.93 -5.61
CA LEU A 63 -13.58 -1.76 -6.49
C LEU A 63 -12.40 -0.82 -6.15
N LEU A 64 -12.27 -0.46 -4.88
CA LEU A 64 -11.21 0.43 -4.39
C LEU A 64 -9.84 -0.19 -4.60
N ALA A 65 -9.67 -1.48 -4.27
CA ALA A 65 -8.39 -2.17 -4.43
C ALA A 65 -7.95 -2.27 -5.88
N LEU A 66 -8.86 -2.66 -6.80
CA LEU A 66 -8.54 -2.73 -8.23
C LEU A 66 -8.18 -1.36 -8.78
N SER A 67 -8.98 -0.34 -8.47
CA SER A 67 -8.75 1.03 -8.94
C SER A 67 -7.40 1.56 -8.46
N HIS A 68 -7.09 1.32 -7.19
CA HIS A 68 -5.83 1.72 -6.57
C HIS A 68 -4.63 0.98 -7.17
N TYR A 69 -4.64 -0.35 -7.25
CA TYR A 69 -3.48 -1.08 -7.77
C TYR A 69 -3.27 -0.91 -9.27
N LEU A 70 -4.35 -0.78 -10.06
CA LEU A 70 -4.22 -0.43 -11.48
C LEU A 70 -3.62 0.97 -11.65
N GLY A 71 -4.10 1.95 -10.86
CA GLY A 71 -3.51 3.29 -10.84
C GLY A 71 -2.01 3.25 -10.52
N ASN A 72 -1.62 2.48 -9.50
CA ASN A 72 -0.21 2.35 -9.11
C ASN A 72 0.66 1.70 -10.19
N ILE A 73 0.11 0.71 -10.92
CA ILE A 73 0.79 0.08 -12.06
C ILE A 73 1.04 1.09 -13.17
N ILE A 74 0.03 1.89 -13.53
CA ILE A 74 0.19 2.94 -14.56
C ILE A 74 1.27 3.94 -14.13
N VAL A 75 1.28 4.37 -12.87
CA VAL A 75 2.35 5.23 -12.34
C VAL A 75 3.73 4.57 -12.45
N GLY A 76 3.85 3.29 -12.11
CA GLY A 76 5.08 2.52 -12.29
C GLY A 76 5.57 2.51 -13.75
N LEU A 77 4.63 2.36 -14.70
CA LEU A 77 4.94 2.43 -16.14
C LEU A 77 5.35 3.85 -16.56
N CYS A 78 4.68 4.89 -16.07
CA CYS A 78 5.07 6.28 -16.33
C CYS A 78 6.47 6.60 -15.79
N MET A 79 6.80 6.10 -14.59
CA MET A 79 8.11 6.29 -13.96
C MET A 79 9.26 5.61 -14.72
N ARG A 80 8.98 4.70 -15.66
CA ARG A 80 10.00 4.17 -16.59
C ARG A 80 10.70 5.28 -17.37
N PHE A 81 10.00 6.37 -17.66
CA PHE A 81 10.53 7.51 -18.43
C PHE A 81 11.24 8.56 -17.56
N HIS A 82 11.14 8.46 -16.23
CA HIS A 82 11.77 9.40 -15.31
C HIS A 82 13.29 9.18 -15.26
N GLY A 83 14.11 10.20 -15.52
CA GLY A 83 15.57 10.08 -15.52
C GLY A 83 16.14 9.24 -16.66
N VAL A 84 15.48 9.24 -17.84
CA VAL A 84 16.01 8.57 -19.05
C VAL A 84 17.25 9.26 -19.61
N ASN A 85 17.35 10.59 -19.43
CA ASN A 85 18.45 11.41 -19.91
C ASN A 85 19.52 11.69 -18.84
N ASP A 86 19.37 11.16 -17.63
CA ASP A 86 20.37 11.34 -16.58
C ASP A 86 21.59 10.45 -16.87
N GLU A 87 22.77 11.07 -16.93
CA GLU A 87 24.07 10.41 -17.18
C GLU A 87 24.47 9.41 -16.07
N GLU A 88 23.78 9.45 -14.92
CA GLU A 88 23.88 8.49 -13.80
C GLU A 88 23.39 7.07 -14.14
N ARG A 89 23.11 6.75 -15.42
CA ARG A 89 22.96 5.38 -15.92
C ARG A 89 24.29 4.59 -15.86
N GLN A 90 24.97 4.60 -14.72
CA GLN A 90 25.89 3.53 -14.39
C GLN A 90 25.02 2.32 -14.04
N SER A 91 24.79 1.45 -15.03
CA SER A 91 24.18 0.16 -14.78
C SER A 91 25.08 -0.58 -13.79
N LEU A 92 24.60 -0.78 -12.56
CA LEU A 92 25.04 -1.91 -11.77
C LEU A 92 24.86 -3.13 -12.67
N ASP A 93 25.94 -3.85 -12.92
CA ASP A 93 26.07 -4.85 -13.98
C ASP A 93 24.85 -5.79 -14.01
N SER A 94 23.95 -5.58 -14.98
CA SER A 94 22.59 -6.18 -14.97
C SER A 94 22.55 -7.61 -15.53
N SER A 95 23.59 -8.40 -15.26
CA SER A 95 23.82 -9.70 -15.89
C SER A 95 22.93 -10.84 -15.39
N THR A 96 22.01 -10.60 -14.46
CA THR A 96 21.15 -11.65 -13.89
C THR A 96 19.91 -11.93 -14.75
N ARG A 97 20.13 -12.44 -15.97
CA ARG A 97 19.04 -12.90 -16.86
C ARG A 97 18.40 -14.22 -16.42
N SER A 98 18.98 -14.94 -15.47
CA SER A 98 18.51 -16.27 -15.05
C SER A 98 17.95 -16.26 -13.62
N TRP A 99 16.74 -16.80 -13.45
CA TRP A 99 16.09 -16.99 -12.15
C TRP A 99 16.94 -17.81 -11.17
N LYS A 100 17.74 -18.75 -11.68
CA LYS A 100 18.68 -19.53 -10.86
C LYS A 100 19.78 -18.64 -10.26
N SER A 101 20.35 -17.74 -11.07
CA SER A 101 21.36 -16.79 -10.60
C SER A 101 20.79 -15.84 -9.54
N ALA A 102 19.55 -15.37 -9.72
CA ALA A 102 18.88 -14.56 -8.72
C ALA A 102 18.67 -15.30 -7.38
N LEU A 103 18.28 -16.58 -7.43
CA LEU A 103 18.13 -17.41 -6.21
C LEU A 103 19.48 -17.67 -5.53
N THR A 104 20.54 -17.92 -6.30
CA THR A 104 21.90 -18.08 -5.76
C THR A 104 22.36 -16.80 -5.06
N LEU A 105 22.21 -15.64 -5.71
CA LEU A 105 22.55 -14.34 -5.12
C LEU A 105 21.75 -14.05 -3.84
N LEU A 106 20.46 -14.37 -3.81
CA LEU A 106 19.64 -14.25 -2.59
C LEU A 106 20.17 -15.15 -1.46
N HIS A 107 20.58 -16.37 -1.78
CA HIS A 107 21.16 -17.28 -0.79
C HIS A 107 22.52 -16.81 -0.29
N GLU A 108 23.38 -16.33 -1.18
CA GLU A 108 24.69 -15.76 -0.83
C GLU A 108 24.55 -14.55 0.08
N GLU A 109 23.67 -13.60 -0.23
CA GLU A 109 23.39 -12.45 0.64
C GLU A 109 22.85 -12.88 2.01
N ARG A 110 22.00 -13.92 2.05
CA ARG A 110 21.51 -14.50 3.32
C ARG A 110 22.63 -15.13 4.14
N LEU A 111 23.65 -15.73 3.50
CA LEU A 111 24.82 -16.26 4.18
C LEU A 111 25.75 -15.14 4.66
N ARG A 112 25.90 -14.06 3.87
CA ARG A 112 26.72 -12.88 4.21
C ARG A 112 26.18 -12.08 5.39
N ASP A 113 24.85 -12.04 5.59
CA ASP A 113 24.24 -11.36 6.74
C ASP A 113 24.74 -11.93 8.07
N GLY A 114 24.87 -13.26 8.18
CA GLY A 114 25.52 -13.95 9.31
C GLY A 114 24.85 -13.79 10.70
N ARG A 115 23.86 -12.89 10.83
CA ARG A 115 23.16 -12.64 12.10
C ARG A 115 22.37 -13.86 12.57
N PRO A 116 22.42 -14.20 13.87
CA PRO A 116 21.63 -15.29 14.42
C PRO A 116 20.13 -14.96 14.40
N ILE A 117 19.28 -16.00 14.36
CA ILE A 117 17.82 -15.85 14.25
C ILE A 117 17.22 -14.98 15.36
N GLY A 118 17.73 -15.09 16.59
CA GLY A 118 17.27 -14.26 17.71
C GLY A 118 17.54 -12.77 17.51
N LYS A 119 18.67 -12.42 16.88
CA LYS A 119 19.00 -11.03 16.53
C LYS A 119 18.10 -10.52 15.41
N LEU A 120 17.86 -11.33 14.38
CA LEU A 120 16.94 -10.99 13.28
C LEU A 120 15.52 -10.74 13.79
N LEU A 121 15.02 -11.59 14.69
CA LEU A 121 13.71 -11.45 15.31
C LEU A 121 13.65 -10.17 16.17
N GLY A 122 14.65 -9.94 17.02
CA GLY A 122 14.74 -8.73 17.84
C GLY A 122 14.76 -7.45 17.01
N ASP A 123 15.57 -7.42 15.95
CA ASP A 123 15.65 -6.28 15.02
C ASP A 123 14.31 -6.05 14.30
N ALA A 124 13.62 -7.13 13.90
CA ALA A 124 12.31 -7.04 13.26
C ALA A 124 11.24 -6.46 14.21
N VAL A 125 11.19 -6.91 15.46
CA VAL A 125 10.25 -6.40 16.47
C VAL A 125 10.51 -4.92 16.76
N GLN A 126 11.78 -4.54 17.01
CA GLN A 126 12.15 -3.14 17.25
C GLN A 126 11.80 -2.24 16.04
N SER A 127 12.11 -2.71 14.84
CA SER A 127 11.78 -2.02 13.59
C SER A 127 10.27 -1.81 13.44
N SER A 128 9.46 -2.83 13.77
CA SER A 128 8.00 -2.74 13.71
C SER A 128 7.44 -1.75 14.72
N ILE A 129 7.89 -1.80 15.99
CA ILE A 129 7.47 -0.85 17.03
C ILE A 129 7.79 0.59 16.62
N ARG A 130 9.01 0.84 16.15
CA ARG A 130 9.42 2.18 15.68
C ARG A 130 8.54 2.67 14.53
N THR A 131 8.21 1.78 13.60
CA THR A 131 7.37 2.12 12.43
C THR A 131 5.93 2.40 12.86
N LEU A 132 5.37 1.61 13.79
CA LEU A 132 4.03 1.83 14.35
C LEU A 132 3.92 3.16 15.09
N LEU A 133 4.90 3.48 15.96
CA LEU A 133 4.94 4.75 16.68
C LEU A 133 5.09 5.94 15.73
N MET A 134 5.91 5.82 14.68
CA MET A 134 6.03 6.83 13.64
C MET A 134 4.68 7.04 12.94
N ILE A 135 4.03 5.98 12.44
CA ILE A 135 2.74 6.06 11.76
C ILE A 135 1.70 6.73 12.68
N GLY A 136 1.57 6.26 13.92
CA GLY A 136 0.63 6.81 14.91
C GLY A 136 0.91 8.28 15.21
N GLY A 137 2.17 8.66 15.40
CA GLY A 137 2.58 10.05 15.63
C GLY A 137 2.21 10.97 14.47
N PHE A 138 2.45 10.54 13.22
CA PHE A 138 2.08 11.32 12.04
C PHE A 138 0.56 11.39 11.83
N ILE A 139 -0.19 10.33 12.10
CA ILE A 139 -1.67 10.35 12.06
C ILE A 139 -2.20 11.37 13.07
N ILE A 140 -1.73 11.32 14.33
CA ILE A 140 -2.15 12.26 15.38
C ILE A 140 -1.80 13.70 14.99
N LEU A 141 -0.56 13.94 14.56
CA LEU A 141 -0.09 15.27 14.17
C LEU A 141 -0.96 15.87 13.06
N PHE A 142 -1.21 15.11 11.99
CA PHE A 142 -2.01 15.60 10.86
C PHE A 142 -3.51 15.72 11.19
N SER A 143 -4.03 14.88 12.07
CA SER A 143 -5.42 15.00 12.57
C SER A 143 -5.61 16.26 13.42
N VAL A 144 -4.67 16.55 14.34
CA VAL A 144 -4.68 17.78 15.13
C VAL A 144 -4.48 19.01 14.24
N LEU A 145 -3.54 18.94 13.29
CA LEU A 145 -3.33 20.02 12.32
C LEU A 145 -4.60 20.30 11.51
N ASN A 146 -5.25 19.28 10.96
CA ASN A 146 -6.51 19.43 10.22
C ASN A 146 -7.60 20.07 11.10
N SER A 147 -7.68 19.66 12.37
CA SER A 147 -8.63 20.22 13.35
C SER A 147 -8.35 21.71 13.61
N ILE A 148 -7.08 22.10 13.80
CA ILE A 148 -6.70 23.50 14.00
C ILE A 148 -7.03 24.33 12.75
N LEU A 149 -6.66 23.85 11.55
CA LEU A 149 -6.94 24.53 10.27
C LEU A 149 -8.45 24.72 10.04
N SER A 150 -9.26 23.77 10.50
CA SER A 150 -10.72 23.86 10.46
C SER A 150 -11.24 24.95 11.40
N LEU A 151 -10.77 24.97 12.66
CA LEU A 151 -11.20 25.94 13.67
C LEU A 151 -10.84 27.39 13.30
N ILE A 152 -9.69 27.61 12.65
CA ILE A 152 -9.25 28.95 12.24
C ILE A 152 -9.79 29.36 10.85
N GLY A 153 -10.63 28.54 10.22
CA GLY A 153 -11.30 28.86 8.95
C GLY A 153 -10.48 28.70 7.68
N ILE A 154 -9.21 28.27 7.77
CA ILE A 154 -8.36 28.01 6.60
C ILE A 154 -8.94 26.89 5.75
N THR A 155 -9.47 25.84 6.38
CA THR A 155 -10.10 24.73 5.65
C THR A 155 -11.29 25.20 4.81
N ALA A 156 -12.07 26.17 5.27
CA ALA A 156 -13.18 26.74 4.49
C ALA A 156 -12.69 27.49 3.24
N MET A 157 -11.59 28.24 3.35
CA MET A 157 -10.97 28.92 2.20
C MET A 157 -10.47 27.91 1.16
N ILE A 158 -9.80 26.85 1.60
CA ILE A 158 -9.32 25.78 0.73
C ILE A 158 -10.53 25.03 0.11
N ALA A 159 -11.60 24.82 0.88
CA ALA A 159 -12.82 24.17 0.42
C ALA A 159 -13.52 24.95 -0.70
N ALA A 160 -13.47 26.28 -0.69
CA ALA A 160 -14.02 27.10 -1.77
C ALA A 160 -13.29 26.83 -3.10
N ILE A 161 -11.97 26.66 -3.08
CA ILE A 161 -11.18 26.32 -4.27
C ILE A 161 -11.55 24.92 -4.77
N PHE A 162 -11.61 23.94 -3.87
CA PHE A 162 -11.99 22.58 -4.24
C PHE A 162 -13.45 22.47 -4.70
N SER A 163 -14.36 23.27 -4.17
CA SER A 163 -15.76 23.30 -4.61
C SER A 163 -15.88 23.62 -6.10
N ILE A 164 -15.06 24.54 -6.61
CA ILE A 164 -15.02 24.85 -8.05
C ILE A 164 -14.58 23.62 -8.84
N ILE A 165 -13.51 22.95 -8.40
CA ILE A 165 -13.00 21.74 -9.05
C ILE A 165 -14.05 20.62 -9.02
N LEU A 166 -14.68 20.37 -7.88
CA LEU A 166 -15.72 19.36 -7.72
C LEU A 166 -16.94 19.64 -8.60
N SER A 167 -17.34 20.91 -8.73
CA SER A 167 -18.47 21.30 -9.57
C SER A 167 -18.25 20.97 -11.05
N ILE A 168 -17.01 21.07 -11.56
CA ILE A 168 -16.65 20.68 -12.93
C ILE A 168 -16.93 19.20 -13.17
N PHE A 169 -16.74 18.36 -12.14
CA PHE A 169 -17.00 16.92 -12.19
C PHE A 169 -18.40 16.53 -11.69
N GLN A 170 -19.29 17.50 -11.45
CA GLN A 170 -20.64 17.26 -10.91
C GLN A 170 -20.63 16.51 -9.55
N ILE A 171 -19.60 16.76 -8.74
CA ILE A 171 -19.47 16.21 -7.39
C ILE A 171 -19.99 17.27 -6.39
N PRO A 172 -20.84 16.90 -5.40
CA PRO A 172 -21.42 17.85 -4.46
C PRO A 172 -20.35 18.46 -3.55
N ASN A 173 -20.52 19.75 -3.24
CA ASN A 173 -19.58 20.50 -2.40
C ASN A 173 -19.49 19.96 -0.96
N THR A 174 -20.44 19.14 -0.51
CA THR A 174 -20.40 18.42 0.76
C THR A 174 -19.15 17.53 0.90
N LEU A 175 -18.58 17.08 -0.23
CA LEU A 175 -17.34 16.30 -0.25
C LEU A 175 -16.06 17.14 -0.19
N SER A 176 -16.14 18.48 -0.21
CA SER A 176 -14.95 19.34 -0.16
C SER A 176 -14.18 19.20 1.16
N TYR A 177 -14.90 19.17 2.29
CA TYR A 177 -14.28 19.01 3.60
C TYR A 177 -13.68 17.59 3.81
N PRO A 178 -14.39 16.50 3.47
CA PRO A 178 -13.79 15.17 3.41
C PRO A 178 -12.58 15.06 2.49
N LEU A 179 -12.61 15.68 1.32
CA LEU A 179 -11.47 15.69 0.39
C LEU A 179 -10.24 16.34 1.02
N ILE A 180 -10.40 17.54 1.61
CA ILE A 180 -9.29 18.22 2.28
C ILE A 180 -8.78 17.39 3.46
N SER A 181 -9.70 16.90 4.29
CA SER A 181 -9.34 16.06 5.42
C SER A 181 -8.56 14.82 4.96
N GLY A 182 -8.98 14.17 3.88
CA GLY A 182 -8.27 13.04 3.26
C GLY A 182 -6.93 13.39 2.62
N LEU A 183 -6.79 14.62 2.10
CA LEU A 183 -5.50 15.15 1.66
C LEU A 183 -4.52 15.32 2.81
N PHE A 184 -4.96 15.65 4.02
CA PHE A 184 -4.10 15.70 5.21
C PHE A 184 -3.89 14.31 5.80
N GLU A 185 -4.98 13.59 6.07
CA GLU A 185 -5.00 12.30 6.74
C GLU A 185 -6.13 11.43 6.17
N ILE A 186 -5.75 10.34 5.51
CA ILE A 186 -6.63 9.48 4.71
C ILE A 186 -7.71 8.76 5.53
N THR A 187 -7.44 8.40 6.80
CA THR A 187 -8.44 7.68 7.62
C THR A 187 -9.60 8.59 8.00
N LEU A 188 -9.29 9.81 8.45
CA LEU A 188 -10.27 10.83 8.78
C LEU A 188 -11.04 11.27 7.54
N GLY A 189 -10.35 11.47 6.41
CA GLY A 189 -11.01 11.78 5.14
C GLY A 189 -12.01 10.71 4.69
N ALA A 190 -11.65 9.43 4.81
CA ALA A 190 -12.54 8.33 4.43
C ALA A 190 -13.75 8.22 5.35
N LYS A 191 -13.55 8.35 6.67
CA LYS A 191 -14.66 8.39 7.64
C LYS A 191 -15.62 9.54 7.33
N LEU A 192 -15.08 10.74 7.12
CA LEU A 192 -15.91 11.92 6.83
C LEU A 192 -16.63 11.80 5.48
N ALA A 193 -16.00 11.17 4.48
CA ALA A 193 -16.61 10.97 3.17
C ALA A 193 -17.81 10.02 3.23
N SER A 194 -17.69 8.91 3.97
CA SER A 194 -18.78 7.93 4.11
C SER A 194 -19.97 8.46 4.92
N GLU A 195 -19.75 9.44 5.79
CA GLU A 195 -20.78 10.09 6.61
C GLU A 195 -21.51 11.24 5.88
N THR A 196 -21.19 11.53 4.61
CA THR A 196 -21.86 12.60 3.84
C THR A 196 -23.14 12.16 3.15
N ASP A 197 -24.02 13.12 2.82
CA ASP A 197 -25.23 12.87 2.01
C ASP A 197 -24.96 12.75 0.49
N ALA A 198 -23.70 12.73 0.07
CA ALA A 198 -23.35 12.54 -1.34
C ALA A 198 -23.68 11.11 -1.80
N THR A 199 -23.87 10.92 -3.09
CA THR A 199 -24.09 9.55 -3.62
C THR A 199 -22.86 8.69 -3.36
N LEU A 200 -23.06 7.39 -3.11
CA LEU A 200 -21.97 6.46 -2.84
C LEU A 200 -20.91 6.47 -3.95
N PHE A 201 -21.34 6.60 -5.20
CA PHE A 201 -20.45 6.75 -6.35
C PHE A 201 -19.48 7.93 -6.18
N GLN A 202 -19.99 9.11 -5.81
CA GLN A 202 -19.18 10.32 -5.62
C GLN A 202 -18.26 10.20 -4.40
N GLN A 203 -18.75 9.63 -3.29
CA GLN A 203 -17.93 9.36 -2.11
C GLN A 203 -16.73 8.46 -2.46
N VAL A 204 -16.97 7.38 -3.21
CA VAL A 204 -15.95 6.42 -3.63
C VAL A 204 -14.90 7.04 -4.55
N ILE A 205 -15.30 7.91 -5.48
CA ILE A 205 -14.36 8.64 -6.37
C ILE A 205 -13.40 9.50 -5.54
N VAL A 206 -13.95 10.31 -4.63
CA VAL A 206 -13.17 11.21 -3.78
C VAL A 206 -12.26 10.42 -2.85
N THR A 207 -12.79 9.35 -2.23
CA THR A 207 -11.99 8.45 -1.39
C THR A 207 -10.88 7.76 -2.17
N SER A 208 -11.16 7.26 -3.37
CA SER A 208 -10.15 6.62 -4.23
C SER A 208 -9.02 7.58 -4.58
N PHE A 209 -9.33 8.84 -4.87
CA PHE A 209 -8.34 9.88 -5.14
C PHE A 209 -7.36 10.07 -3.98
N PHE A 210 -7.85 10.45 -2.79
CA PHE A 210 -6.93 10.78 -1.69
C PHE A 210 -6.24 9.55 -1.12
N LEU A 211 -6.87 8.36 -1.19
CA LEU A 211 -6.28 7.10 -0.78
C LEU A 211 -5.05 6.75 -1.62
N ALA A 212 -5.15 6.91 -2.94
CA ALA A 212 -4.03 6.69 -3.86
C ALA A 212 -2.99 7.81 -3.81
N PHE A 213 -3.41 9.07 -3.61
CA PHE A 213 -2.53 10.19 -3.28
C PHE A 213 -1.74 9.96 -1.98
N SER A 214 -2.23 9.09 -1.10
CA SER A 214 -1.65 8.71 0.19
C SER A 214 -1.74 9.78 1.29
N GLY A 215 -2.29 10.97 1.02
CA GLY A 215 -2.39 12.06 1.99
C GLY A 215 -1.03 12.60 2.48
N PHE A 216 -1.02 13.82 3.02
CA PHE A 216 0.19 14.49 3.48
C PHE A 216 0.82 13.80 4.69
N SER A 217 0.03 13.18 5.56
CA SER A 217 0.53 12.39 6.70
C SER A 217 1.46 11.27 6.26
N VAL A 218 1.03 10.42 5.32
CA VAL A 218 1.88 9.33 4.80
C VAL A 218 3.03 9.89 3.98
N GLN A 219 2.79 10.91 3.18
CA GLN A 219 3.85 11.54 2.39
C GLN A 219 4.95 12.13 3.28
N ALA A 220 4.60 12.73 4.43
CA ALA A 220 5.56 13.21 5.41
C ALA A 220 6.31 12.06 6.12
N GLN A 221 5.63 10.94 6.40
CA GLN A 221 6.30 9.71 6.87
C GLN A 221 7.36 9.25 5.86
N VAL A 222 7.00 9.16 4.58
CA VAL A 222 7.93 8.79 3.50
C VAL A 222 9.05 9.82 3.38
N ALA A 223 8.75 11.12 3.41
CA ALA A 223 9.75 12.18 3.35
C ALA A 223 10.77 12.08 4.50
N SER A 224 10.31 11.79 5.73
CA SER A 224 11.20 11.63 6.89
C SER A 224 12.17 10.47 6.73
N ILE A 225 11.74 9.37 6.09
CA ILE A 225 12.58 8.22 5.78
C ILE A 225 13.57 8.53 4.64
N LEU A 226 13.11 9.22 3.60
CA LEU A 226 13.95 9.55 2.45
C LEU A 226 15.00 10.63 2.79
N ALA A 227 14.76 11.45 3.81
CA ALA A 227 15.69 12.49 4.27
C ALA A 227 17.04 11.93 4.75
N GLU A 228 17.12 10.64 5.10
CA GLU A 228 18.38 9.94 5.42
C GLU A 228 19.16 9.48 4.18
N THR A 229 18.74 9.89 2.98
CA THR A 229 19.30 9.50 1.68
C THR A 229 19.37 10.68 0.72
N ASP A 230 19.89 10.47 -0.48
CA ASP A 230 19.88 11.45 -1.57
C ASP A 230 18.66 11.34 -2.51
N ILE A 231 17.70 10.45 -2.21
CA ILE A 231 16.50 10.23 -3.03
C ILE A 231 15.65 11.51 -3.07
N ARG A 232 15.33 12.04 -4.27
CA ARG A 232 14.51 13.24 -4.39
C ARG A 232 13.05 12.92 -4.03
N PHE A 233 12.45 13.74 -3.19
CA PHE A 233 11.03 13.60 -2.83
C PHE A 233 10.07 14.06 -3.95
N LYS A 234 10.49 15.04 -4.77
CA LYS A 234 9.63 15.63 -5.82
C LYS A 234 9.07 14.60 -6.83
N PRO A 235 9.85 13.65 -7.40
CA PRO A 235 9.31 12.61 -8.27
C PRO A 235 8.27 11.74 -7.56
N PHE A 236 8.49 11.38 -6.30
CA PHE A 236 7.54 10.63 -5.49
C PHE A 236 6.22 11.40 -5.32
N PHE A 237 6.28 12.68 -4.96
CA PHE A 237 5.09 13.53 -4.82
C PHE A 237 4.26 13.59 -6.11
N ILE A 238 4.92 13.83 -7.25
CA ILE A 238 4.26 13.89 -8.57
C ILE A 238 3.63 12.53 -8.91
N ALA A 239 4.35 11.43 -8.65
CA ALA A 239 3.84 10.08 -8.87
C ALA A 239 2.58 9.79 -8.04
N ARG A 240 2.52 10.27 -6.78
CA ARG A 240 1.33 10.15 -5.92
C ARG A 240 0.15 10.96 -6.43
N PHE A 241 0.38 12.15 -6.96
CA PHE A 241 -0.68 12.94 -7.59
C PHE A 241 -1.29 12.20 -8.79
N PHE A 242 -0.46 11.70 -9.71
CA PHE A 242 -0.94 10.88 -10.83
C PHE A 242 -1.64 9.61 -10.37
N HIS A 243 -1.14 8.97 -9.31
CA HIS A 243 -1.78 7.80 -8.73
C HIS A 243 -3.21 8.11 -8.27
N GLY A 244 -3.39 9.22 -7.54
CA GLY A 244 -4.71 9.71 -7.12
C GLY A 244 -5.66 9.89 -8.30
N VAL A 245 -5.22 10.58 -9.35
CA VAL A 245 -6.02 10.81 -10.55
C VAL A 245 -6.39 9.50 -11.24
N PHE A 246 -5.42 8.60 -11.48
CA PHE A 246 -5.69 7.32 -12.14
C PHE A 246 -6.61 6.43 -11.31
N ALA A 247 -6.45 6.39 -9.98
CA ALA A 247 -7.32 5.60 -9.12
C ALA A 247 -8.77 6.12 -9.16
N ALA A 248 -8.98 7.43 -9.09
CA ALA A 248 -10.30 8.03 -9.21
C ALA A 248 -10.95 7.73 -10.58
N LEU A 249 -10.17 7.84 -11.67
CA LEU A 249 -10.64 7.48 -13.01
C LEU A 249 -11.00 5.99 -13.12
N PHE A 250 -10.17 5.09 -12.58
CA PHE A 250 -10.48 3.67 -12.57
C PHE A 250 -11.70 3.36 -11.70
N ALA A 251 -11.89 4.05 -10.57
CA ALA A 251 -13.09 3.91 -9.76
C ALA A 251 -14.36 4.28 -10.55
N CYS A 252 -14.32 5.36 -11.33
CA CYS A 252 -15.41 5.72 -12.25
C CYS A 252 -15.67 4.62 -13.29
N LEU A 253 -14.61 4.15 -13.97
CA LEU A 253 -14.73 3.16 -15.04
C LEU A 253 -15.20 1.79 -14.54
N LEU A 254 -14.74 1.39 -13.35
CA LEU A 254 -15.03 0.08 -12.76
C LEU A 254 -16.32 0.07 -11.93
N TRP A 255 -16.93 1.22 -11.63
CA TRP A 255 -18.16 1.31 -10.83
C TRP A 255 -19.28 0.41 -11.35
N THR A 256 -19.64 0.54 -12.62
CA THR A 256 -20.71 -0.28 -13.22
C THR A 256 -20.36 -1.77 -13.28
N PRO A 257 -19.23 -2.19 -13.89
CA PRO A 257 -18.93 -3.61 -14.06
C PRO A 257 -18.61 -4.34 -12.75
N ILE A 258 -18.02 -3.66 -11.76
CA ILE A 258 -17.61 -4.28 -10.50
C ILE A 258 -18.66 -4.08 -9.42
N TYR A 259 -19.11 -2.86 -9.17
CA TYR A 259 -20.00 -2.58 -8.03
C TYR A 259 -21.47 -2.81 -8.38
N ARG A 260 -21.99 -2.12 -9.41
CA ARG A 260 -23.43 -2.17 -9.76
C ARG A 260 -23.87 -3.57 -10.18
N ASN A 261 -23.08 -4.24 -11.02
CA ASN A 261 -23.42 -5.58 -11.48
C ASN A 261 -23.43 -6.60 -10.33
N GLN A 262 -22.49 -6.52 -9.39
CA GLN A 262 -22.46 -7.39 -8.21
C GLN A 262 -23.63 -7.14 -7.27
N THR A 263 -23.97 -5.87 -6.98
CA THR A 263 -25.13 -5.54 -6.14
C THR A 263 -26.45 -5.95 -6.80
N SER A 264 -26.59 -5.79 -8.12
CA SER A 264 -27.79 -6.25 -8.84
C SER A 264 -27.93 -7.78 -8.94
N SER A 265 -26.82 -8.53 -8.87
CA SER A 265 -26.84 -9.99 -8.78
C SER A 265 -26.96 -10.52 -7.34
N ASN A 266 -26.82 -9.64 -6.33
CA ASN A 266 -26.71 -10.00 -4.92
C ASN A 266 -28.03 -9.97 -4.14
N GLU A 267 -29.20 -9.91 -4.79
CA GLU A 267 -30.42 -10.36 -4.09
C GLU A 267 -30.38 -11.86 -3.73
N GLN A 268 -29.40 -12.64 -4.22
CA GLN A 268 -29.29 -14.06 -3.88
C GLN A 268 -27.89 -14.67 -3.76
N SER A 269 -26.80 -13.90 -3.79
CA SER A 269 -25.46 -14.46 -3.62
C SER A 269 -24.53 -13.60 -2.77
N SER A 270 -23.78 -14.29 -1.91
CA SER A 270 -22.94 -13.80 -0.82
C SER A 270 -21.82 -12.85 -1.25
N VAL A 271 -21.74 -11.71 -0.57
CA VAL A 271 -20.63 -10.74 -0.65
C VAL A 271 -19.32 -11.43 -0.26
N LEU A 272 -18.30 -11.30 -1.11
CA LEU A 272 -16.99 -11.93 -0.96
C LEU A 272 -16.13 -11.20 0.09
N ALA A 273 -16.62 -11.17 1.33
CA ALA A 273 -15.84 -10.76 2.48
C ALA A 273 -14.97 -11.95 2.91
N VAL A 274 -13.72 -12.01 2.44
CA VAL A 274 -12.73 -13.04 2.82
C VAL A 274 -12.54 -13.18 4.34
N PHE A 275 -12.96 -12.18 5.13
CA PHE A 275 -12.83 -12.13 6.58
C PHE A 275 -14.13 -12.39 7.37
N MET A 276 -15.30 -12.55 6.72
CA MET A 276 -16.53 -12.97 7.42
C MET A 276 -16.87 -14.41 7.04
N SER A 277 -16.69 -15.30 8.00
CA SER A 277 -16.67 -16.75 7.87
C SER A 277 -18.00 -17.41 7.52
N GLU A 278 -19.12 -16.68 7.44
CA GLU A 278 -20.43 -17.32 7.32
C GLU A 278 -20.75 -17.82 5.91
N HIS A 279 -20.19 -17.22 4.86
CA HIS A 279 -20.39 -17.68 3.47
C HIS A 279 -19.12 -17.55 2.62
N SER A 280 -17.99 -18.09 3.11
CA SER A 280 -16.81 -18.23 2.26
C SER A 280 -17.09 -19.20 1.12
N ALA A 281 -16.61 -18.86 -0.09
CA ALA A 281 -16.74 -19.71 -1.27
C ALA A 281 -16.37 -21.16 -0.93
N PRO A 282 -17.06 -22.19 -1.45
CA PRO A 282 -16.88 -23.58 -1.02
C PRO A 282 -15.42 -24.04 -1.03
N TRP A 283 -14.61 -23.54 -1.96
CA TRP A 283 -13.18 -23.84 -2.04
C TRP A 283 -12.37 -23.25 -0.87
N PHE A 284 -12.71 -22.07 -0.36
CA PHE A 284 -12.00 -21.42 0.74
C PHE A 284 -12.30 -22.10 2.07
N SER A 285 -13.56 -22.44 2.34
CA SER A 285 -13.92 -23.21 3.54
C SER A 285 -13.28 -24.60 3.52
N ILE A 286 -13.24 -25.26 2.36
CA ILE A 286 -12.50 -26.51 2.16
C ILE A 286 -11.01 -26.28 2.44
N MET A 287 -10.36 -25.31 1.80
CA MET A 287 -8.93 -25.04 2.03
C MET A 287 -8.62 -24.69 3.49
N TRP A 288 -9.47 -23.90 4.14
CA TRP A 288 -9.35 -23.53 5.55
C TRP A 288 -9.47 -24.76 6.45
N ASN A 289 -10.49 -25.60 6.23
CA ASN A 289 -10.65 -26.85 6.98
C ASN A 289 -9.48 -27.82 6.75
N TRP A 290 -8.98 -27.93 5.51
CA TRP A 290 -7.77 -28.70 5.21
C TRP A 290 -6.54 -28.15 5.95
N LEU A 291 -6.40 -26.83 6.01
CA LEU A 291 -5.28 -26.19 6.71
C LEU A 291 -5.39 -26.36 8.22
N VAL A 292 -6.59 -26.28 8.81
CA VAL A 292 -6.83 -26.55 10.23
C VAL A 292 -6.60 -28.03 10.56
N GLN A 293 -7.09 -28.95 9.72
CA GLN A 293 -7.01 -30.39 9.96
C GLN A 293 -5.64 -30.98 9.66
N TYR A 294 -4.93 -30.50 8.64
CA TYR A 294 -3.66 -31.08 8.18
C TYR A 294 -2.44 -30.14 8.34
N GLY A 295 -2.65 -28.89 8.76
CA GLY A 295 -1.58 -27.91 8.91
C GLY A 295 -0.52 -28.33 9.92
N PHE A 296 -0.91 -29.06 10.98
CA PHE A 296 0.05 -29.60 11.94
C PHE A 296 0.96 -30.67 11.30
N ILE A 297 0.43 -31.53 10.42
CA ILE A 297 1.20 -32.56 9.70
C ILE A 297 2.17 -31.89 8.72
N MET A 298 1.70 -30.89 7.98
CA MET A 298 2.53 -30.12 7.06
C MET A 298 3.68 -29.41 7.80
N THR A 299 3.38 -28.80 8.95
CA THR A 299 4.38 -28.13 9.78
C THR A 299 5.42 -29.13 10.32
N PHE A 300 4.94 -30.28 10.83
CA PHE A 300 5.81 -31.35 11.31
C PHE A 300 6.72 -31.90 10.20
N PHE A 301 6.18 -32.16 9.01
CA PHE A 301 6.96 -32.61 7.86
C PHE A 301 8.05 -31.59 7.48
N MET A 302 7.72 -30.30 7.44
CA MET A 302 8.69 -29.24 7.13
C MET A 302 9.79 -29.13 8.20
N LEU A 303 9.46 -29.32 9.49
CA LEU A 303 10.44 -29.34 10.58
C LEU A 303 11.38 -30.55 10.45
N VAL A 304 10.85 -31.73 10.15
CA VAL A 304 11.66 -32.94 9.93
C VAL A 304 12.56 -32.78 8.71
N LEU A 305 12.03 -32.26 7.59
CA LEU A 305 12.82 -31.98 6.39
C LEU A 305 13.93 -30.97 6.69
N TYR A 306 13.63 -29.91 7.43
CA TYR A 306 14.62 -28.92 7.86
C TYR A 306 15.71 -29.56 8.73
N LEU A 307 15.35 -30.42 9.69
CA LEU A 307 16.30 -31.18 10.52
C LEU A 307 17.20 -32.10 9.69
N ILE A 308 16.64 -32.84 8.73
CA ILE A 308 17.42 -33.71 7.83
C ILE A 308 18.41 -32.89 7.00
N LEU A 309 17.98 -31.76 6.46
CA LEU A 309 18.84 -30.86 5.68
C LEU A 309 19.93 -30.22 6.55
N LEU A 310 19.61 -29.90 7.81
CA LEU A 310 20.58 -29.36 8.77
C LEU A 310 21.63 -30.40 9.15
N LEU A 311 21.23 -31.64 9.42
CA LEU A 311 22.13 -32.75 9.72
C LEU A 311 23.07 -33.04 8.54
N LYS A 312 22.54 -33.15 7.32
CA LYS A 312 23.36 -33.31 6.11
C LYS A 312 24.37 -32.18 5.90
N ARG A 313 24.08 -30.98 6.36
CA ARG A 313 24.98 -29.83 6.27
C ARG A 313 26.09 -29.88 7.32
N VAL A 314 25.80 -30.38 8.51
CA VAL A 314 26.82 -30.58 9.57
C VAL A 314 27.79 -31.69 9.16
N ASP A 315 27.29 -32.78 8.57
CA ASP A 315 28.12 -33.89 8.08
C ASP A 315 29.07 -33.51 6.92
N GLN A 316 28.78 -32.42 6.18
CA GLN A 316 29.66 -31.92 5.11
C GLN A 316 30.81 -31.02 5.62
N HIS A 317 30.81 -30.67 6.91
CA HIS A 317 31.80 -29.79 7.53
C HIS A 317 32.67 -30.51 8.60
N ILE A 318 32.57 -31.84 8.69
CA ILE A 318 33.44 -32.73 9.48
C ILE A 318 34.29 -33.54 8.50
#